data_AF-A0A2U2S3U5-F1
#
_entry.id   AF-A0A2U2S3U5-F1
#
_cell.length_a   1.000
_cell.length_b   1.000
_cell.length_c   1.000
_cell.angle_alpha   90.00
_cell.angle_beta   90.00
_cell.angle_gamma   90.00
#
_symmetry.space_group_name_H-M   'P 1'
#
loop_
_entity.id
_entity.type
_entity.pdbx_description
1 polymer ?
#
loop_
_entity_poly.entity_id
_entity_poly.type
_entity_poly.pdbx_seq_one_letter_code
_entity_poly.pdbx_strand_id
1 'polypeptide(L)'
;MSLWKVNVDNLDKLFVVWVFLFQIILIAHFAARKPFFEGYTVKYGWVVYALCIPAAIISILLLQGGKNWSFWLGGFLFVVFAAFGYWVDYVAQIPFRQPVRVSVLVPYVFLYLSTVMFYWWPLGLLSRPLWFVYAVLFVIATVLNITSH
;
A
#
# COMPACT_ATOMS: atom_id res chain seq x y z
N MET A 1 -25.82 1.04 16.01
CA MET A 1 -24.44 1.08 16.55
C MET A 1 -23.64 2.00 15.63
N SER A 2 -22.98 3.05 16.17
CA SER A 2 -22.18 3.96 15.35
C SER A 2 -21.02 3.21 14.69
N LEU A 3 -20.80 3.40 13.39
CA LEU A 3 -19.64 2.86 12.66
C LEU A 3 -18.32 3.44 13.25
N TRP A 4 -18.39 4.65 13.79
CA TRP A 4 -17.23 5.42 14.24
C TRP A 4 -17.09 5.40 15.76
N LYS A 5 -15.85 5.27 16.23
CA LYS A 5 -15.49 5.37 17.65
C LYS A 5 -15.36 6.82 18.14
N VAL A 6 -15.12 7.74 17.22
CA VAL A 6 -14.84 9.15 17.46
C VAL A 6 -15.65 10.02 16.51
N ASN A 7 -15.68 11.33 16.77
CA ASN A 7 -16.16 12.29 15.77
C ASN A 7 -15.15 12.37 14.63
N VAL A 8 -15.61 12.15 13.41
CA VAL A 8 -14.80 12.02 12.21
C VAL A 8 -14.95 13.25 11.34
N ASP A 9 -13.83 13.90 11.02
CA ASP A 9 -13.82 15.07 10.13
C ASP A 9 -13.55 14.68 8.66
N ASN A 10 -13.40 15.68 7.79
CA ASN A 10 -13.18 15.44 6.37
C ASN A 10 -11.81 14.84 6.06
N LEU A 11 -10.79 15.11 6.88
CA LEU A 11 -9.45 14.55 6.71
C LEU A 11 -9.41 13.07 7.11
N ASP A 12 -10.14 12.69 8.16
CA ASP A 12 -10.32 11.27 8.51
C ASP A 12 -11.03 10.51 7.39
N LYS A 13 -12.08 11.10 6.79
CA LYS A 13 -12.78 10.51 5.64
C LYS A 13 -11.85 10.38 4.44
N LEU A 14 -11.04 11.41 4.14
CA LEU A 14 -10.05 11.38 3.07
C LEU A 14 -9.04 10.24 3.28
N PHE A 15 -8.51 10.09 4.51
CA PHE A 15 -7.64 8.98 4.86
C PHE A 15 -8.33 7.63 4.62
N VAL A 16 -9.55 7.43 5.13
CA VAL A 16 -10.30 6.18 4.95
C VAL A 16 -10.51 5.87 3.46
N VAL A 17 -10.96 6.84 2.67
CA VAL A 17 -11.15 6.65 1.22
C VAL A 17 -9.83 6.27 0.56
N TRP A 18 -8.74 6.97 0.89
CA TRP A 18 -7.42 6.71 0.33
C TRP A 18 -6.93 5.29 0.64
N VAL A 19 -6.98 4.85 1.90
CA VAL A 19 -6.44 3.53 2.27
C VAL A 19 -7.22 2.39 1.63
N PHE A 20 -8.54 2.51 1.52
CA PHE A 20 -9.36 1.50 0.84
C PHE A 20 -9.14 1.53 -0.68
N LEU A 21 -9.04 2.70 -1.30
CA LEU A 21 -8.69 2.83 -2.71
C LEU A 21 -7.35 2.17 -3.01
N PHE A 22 -6.32 2.47 -2.20
CA PHE A 22 -5.00 1.87 -2.30
C PHE A 22 -5.05 0.35 -2.21
N GLN A 23 -5.76 -0.19 -1.20
CA GLN A 23 -5.88 -1.63 -1.01
C GLN A 23 -6.63 -2.33 -2.16
N ILE A 24 -7.68 -1.71 -2.70
CA ILE A 24 -8.42 -2.22 -3.86
C ILE A 24 -7.53 -2.24 -5.11
N ILE A 25 -6.74 -1.18 -5.34
CA ILE A 25 -5.81 -1.14 -6.48
C ILE A 25 -4.74 -2.24 -6.36
N LEU A 26 -4.21 -2.49 -5.17
CA LEU A 26 -3.27 -3.61 -4.95
C LEU A 26 -3.91 -4.97 -5.28
N ILE A 27 -5.13 -5.22 -4.81
CA ILE A 27 -5.88 -6.44 -5.13
C ILE A 27 -6.05 -6.58 -6.64
N ALA A 28 -6.51 -5.52 -7.32
CA ALA A 28 -6.71 -5.54 -8.76
C ALA A 28 -5.40 -5.80 -9.51
N HIS A 29 -4.31 -5.17 -9.07
CA HIS A 29 -2.98 -5.39 -9.64
C HIS A 29 -2.51 -6.85 -9.50
N PHE A 30 -2.59 -7.43 -8.30
CA PHE A 30 -2.17 -8.82 -8.07
C PHE A 30 -3.09 -9.83 -8.78
N ALA A 31 -4.39 -9.56 -8.82
CA ALA A 31 -5.34 -10.39 -9.55
C ALA A 31 -5.07 -10.38 -11.06
N ALA A 32 -4.75 -9.21 -11.64
CA ALA A 32 -4.41 -9.07 -13.07
C ALA A 32 -3.04 -9.67 -13.42
N ARG A 33 -2.10 -9.67 -12.47
CA ARG A 33 -0.76 -10.22 -12.69
C ARG A 33 -0.77 -11.72 -12.99
N LYS A 34 -1.58 -12.50 -12.27
CA LYS A 34 -1.63 -13.97 -12.39
C LYS A 34 -1.94 -14.46 -13.83
N PRO A 35 -2.97 -13.97 -14.53
CA PRO A 35 -3.29 -14.43 -15.90
C PRO A 35 -2.45 -13.80 -17.02
N PHE A 36 -1.79 -12.66 -16.82
CA PHE A 36 -1.13 -11.89 -17.90
C PHE A 36 0.39 -11.73 -17.70
N PHE A 37 1.01 -12.70 -17.03
CA PHE A 37 2.32 -12.64 -16.37
C PHE A 37 3.45 -11.97 -17.17
N GLU A 38 3.59 -12.28 -18.46
CA GLU A 38 4.73 -11.82 -19.26
C GLU A 38 4.54 -10.40 -19.86
N GLY A 39 3.31 -10.00 -20.20
CA GLY A 39 3.03 -8.70 -20.83
C GLY A 39 2.62 -7.58 -19.86
N TYR A 40 1.88 -7.92 -18.80
CA TYR A 40 1.26 -6.93 -17.91
C TYR A 40 2.26 -6.32 -16.91
N THR A 41 3.10 -7.15 -16.30
CA THR A 41 4.03 -6.71 -15.24
C THR A 41 5.06 -5.71 -15.77
N VAL A 42 5.58 -5.95 -16.97
CA VAL A 42 6.57 -5.06 -17.62
C VAL A 42 5.92 -3.74 -18.04
N LYS A 43 4.67 -3.76 -18.54
CA LYS A 43 4.01 -2.56 -19.10
C LYS A 43 3.30 -1.68 -18.06
N TYR A 44 2.74 -2.28 -17.01
CA TYR A 44 1.86 -1.57 -16.06
C TYR A 44 2.27 -1.69 -14.59
N GLY A 45 3.28 -2.50 -14.23
CA GLY A 45 3.70 -2.65 -12.84
C GLY A 45 4.16 -1.34 -12.18
N TRP A 46 4.73 -0.42 -12.96
CA TRP A 46 5.17 0.89 -12.49
C TRP A 46 4.02 1.77 -11.99
N VAL A 47 2.78 1.51 -12.42
CA VAL A 47 1.60 2.27 -11.98
C VAL A 47 1.40 2.16 -10.48
N VAL A 48 1.69 0.99 -9.89
CA VAL A 48 1.63 0.82 -8.44
C VAL A 48 2.64 1.73 -7.76
N TYR A 49 3.87 1.83 -8.27
CA TYR A 49 4.86 2.76 -7.72
C TYR A 49 4.44 4.22 -7.87
N ALA A 50 3.82 4.60 -8.98
CA ALA A 50 3.34 5.97 -9.21
C ALA A 50 2.26 6.42 -8.21
N LEU A 51 1.54 5.49 -7.57
CA LEU A 51 0.58 5.81 -6.50
C LEU A 51 1.24 6.47 -5.28
N CYS A 52 2.58 6.44 -5.17
CA CYS A 52 3.28 7.17 -4.11
C CYS A 52 3.09 8.69 -4.23
N ILE A 53 2.82 9.23 -5.42
CA ILE A 53 2.59 10.66 -5.65
C ILE A 53 1.30 11.12 -4.96
N PRO A 54 0.11 10.59 -5.28
CA PRO A 54 -1.11 10.94 -4.55
C PRO A 54 -1.02 10.59 -3.06
N ALA A 55 -0.33 9.50 -2.70
CA ALA A 55 -0.08 9.16 -1.30
C ALA A 55 0.66 10.25 -0.52
N ALA A 56 1.73 10.78 -1.11
CA ALA A 56 2.54 11.84 -0.52
C ALA A 56 1.74 13.15 -0.40
N ILE A 57 0.98 13.50 -1.43
CA ILE A 57 0.08 14.68 -1.41
C ILE A 57 -0.92 14.55 -0.27
N ILE A 58 -1.62 13.42 -0.16
CA ILE A 58 -2.59 13.18 0.91
C ILE A 58 -1.90 13.21 2.29
N SER A 59 -0.71 12.65 2.41
CA SER A 59 0.07 12.68 3.66
C SER A 59 0.45 14.09 4.07
N ILE A 60 0.84 14.95 3.12
CA ILE A 60 1.11 16.37 3.38
C ILE A 60 -0.16 17.09 3.83
N LEU A 61 -1.31 16.85 3.19
CA LEU A 61 -2.59 17.44 3.59
C LEU A 61 -2.99 17.02 5.02
N LEU A 62 -2.83 15.74 5.35
CA LEU A 62 -3.11 15.22 6.69
C LEU A 62 -2.16 15.82 7.74
N LEU A 63 -0.88 15.95 7.42
CA LEU A 63 0.13 16.58 8.27
C LEU A 63 -0.20 18.06 8.53
N GLN A 64 -0.47 18.83 7.48
CA GLN A 64 -0.85 20.25 7.58
C GLN A 64 -2.17 20.45 8.33
N GLY A 65 -3.09 19.49 8.22
CA GLY A 65 -4.33 19.45 8.99
C GLY A 65 -4.17 19.03 10.46
N GLY A 66 -2.94 18.83 10.94
CA GLY A 66 -2.65 18.51 12.34
C GLY A 66 -3.01 17.09 12.75
N LYS A 67 -3.17 16.15 11.79
CA LYS A 67 -3.44 14.75 12.12
C LYS A 67 -2.23 14.09 12.77
N ASN A 68 -2.51 13.11 13.63
CA ASN A 68 -1.47 12.31 14.27
C ASN A 68 -0.60 11.61 13.21
N TRP A 69 0.69 11.44 13.51
CA TRP A 69 1.68 10.81 12.63
C TRP A 69 1.26 9.46 12.07
N SER A 70 0.48 8.71 12.83
CA SER A 70 -0.02 7.41 12.39
C SER A 70 -0.84 7.50 11.09
N PHE A 71 -1.52 8.62 10.82
CA PHE A 71 -2.36 8.80 9.63
C PHE A 71 -1.60 9.24 8.38
N TRP A 72 -0.49 9.97 8.52
CA TRP A 72 0.22 10.55 7.38
C TRP A 72 1.57 9.89 7.09
N LEU A 73 2.16 9.13 8.01
CA LEU A 73 3.49 8.53 7.78
C LEU A 73 3.48 7.49 6.65
N GLY A 74 2.34 6.83 6.43
CA GLY A 74 2.18 5.79 5.40
C GLY A 74 2.53 6.24 3.98
N GLY A 75 2.16 7.46 3.56
CA GLY A 75 2.48 7.93 2.21
C GLY A 75 3.94 8.28 2.02
N PHE A 76 4.64 8.77 3.04
CA PHE A 76 6.09 8.97 2.97
C PHE A 76 6.85 7.64 2.92
N LEU A 77 6.44 6.67 3.73
CA LEU A 77 6.96 5.30 3.63
C LEU A 77 6.73 4.71 2.24
N PHE A 78 5.58 5.02 1.63
CA PHE A 78 5.29 4.58 0.28
C PHE A 78 6.24 5.21 -0.75
N VAL A 79 6.62 6.48 -0.61
CA VAL A 79 7.63 7.08 -1.49
C VAL A 79 8.95 6.34 -1.42
N VAL A 80 9.41 5.99 -0.22
CA VAL A 80 10.65 5.21 -0.03
C VAL A 80 10.52 3.82 -0.65
N PHE A 81 9.41 3.13 -0.40
CA PHE A 81 9.12 1.82 -1.02
C PHE A 81 9.10 1.92 -2.55
N ALA A 82 8.39 2.90 -3.10
CA ALA A 82 8.23 3.07 -4.54
C ALA A 82 9.55 3.41 -5.22
N ALA A 83 10.38 4.28 -4.63
CA ALA A 83 11.71 4.59 -5.15
C ALA A 83 12.59 3.33 -5.17
N PHE A 84 12.63 2.58 -4.07
CA PHE A 84 13.43 1.35 -3.98
C PHE A 84 12.93 0.26 -4.93
N GLY A 85 11.61 0.00 -4.93
CA GLY A 85 10.99 -1.01 -5.77
C GLY A 85 11.12 -0.70 -7.26
N TYR A 86 10.88 0.56 -7.65
CA TYR A 86 11.08 1.01 -9.04
C TYR A 86 12.54 0.86 -9.47
N TRP A 87 13.49 1.27 -8.63
CA TRP A 87 14.90 1.08 -8.92
C TRP A 87 15.23 -0.40 -9.14
N VAL A 88 14.81 -1.28 -8.22
CA VAL A 88 15.12 -2.71 -8.28
C VAL A 88 14.51 -3.37 -9.52
N ASP A 89 13.22 -3.12 -9.80
CA ASP A 89 12.49 -3.81 -10.87
C ASP A 89 12.75 -3.22 -12.27
N TYR A 90 12.92 -1.90 -12.40
CA TYR A 90 12.98 -1.21 -13.71
C TYR A 90 14.34 -0.60 -14.05
N VAL A 91 15.10 -0.12 -13.08
CA VAL A 91 16.39 0.54 -13.34
C VAL A 91 17.55 -0.46 -13.30
N ALA A 92 17.71 -1.15 -12.16
CA ALA A 92 18.76 -2.14 -11.97
C ALA A 92 18.36 -3.55 -12.44
N GLN A 93 17.06 -3.78 -12.65
CA GLN A 93 16.47 -5.04 -13.13
C GLN A 93 17.03 -6.28 -12.42
N ILE A 94 17.17 -6.20 -11.09
CA ILE A 94 17.82 -7.25 -10.30
C ILE A 94 16.85 -8.42 -10.14
N PRO A 95 17.14 -9.63 -10.67
CA PRO A 95 16.30 -10.79 -10.43
C PRO A 95 16.51 -11.26 -8.97
N PHE A 96 15.59 -10.90 -8.08
CA PHE A 96 15.70 -11.21 -6.65
C PHE A 96 14.69 -12.24 -6.13
N ARG A 97 13.73 -12.61 -6.97
CA ARG A 97 12.64 -13.54 -6.61
C ARG A 97 13.01 -14.98 -6.97
N GLN A 98 13.66 -15.17 -8.11
CA GLN A 98 14.17 -16.45 -8.59
C GLN A 98 15.53 -16.24 -9.30
N PRO A 99 16.66 -16.70 -8.73
CA PRO A 99 16.81 -17.23 -7.37
C PRO A 99 16.53 -16.16 -6.31
N VAL A 100 16.17 -16.58 -5.10
CA VAL A 100 15.88 -15.66 -3.99
C VAL A 100 17.15 -14.92 -3.57
N ARG A 101 17.15 -13.58 -3.68
CA ARG A 101 18.22 -12.70 -3.17
C ARG A 101 17.72 -11.98 -1.92
N VAL A 102 18.03 -12.54 -0.76
CA VAL A 102 17.56 -12.07 0.55
C VAL A 102 17.90 -10.59 0.82
N SER A 103 19.08 -10.14 0.37
CA SER A 103 19.53 -8.75 0.52
C SER A 103 18.64 -7.72 -0.17
N VAL A 104 17.85 -8.12 -1.17
CA VAL A 104 16.87 -7.26 -1.85
C VAL A 104 15.45 -7.60 -1.39
N LEU A 105 15.13 -8.90 -1.27
CA LEU A 105 13.79 -9.36 -0.89
C LEU A 105 13.36 -8.81 0.48
N VAL A 106 14.25 -8.84 1.48
CA VAL A 106 13.92 -8.40 2.85
C VAL A 106 13.61 -6.90 2.89
N PRO A 107 14.49 -5.99 2.42
CA PRO A 107 14.17 -4.56 2.37
C PRO A 107 12.91 -4.27 1.56
N TYR A 108 12.73 -4.95 0.42
CA TYR A 108 11.57 -4.76 -0.45
C TYR A 108 10.26 -5.08 0.29
N VAL A 109 10.17 -6.28 0.88
CA VAL A 109 8.98 -6.73 1.60
C VAL A 109 8.76 -5.89 2.86
N PHE A 110 9.82 -5.52 3.57
CA PHE A 110 9.74 -4.69 4.75
C PHE A 110 9.14 -3.30 4.45
N LEU A 111 9.62 -2.63 3.40
CA LEU A 111 9.12 -1.31 2.99
C LEU A 111 7.67 -1.38 2.50
N TYR A 112 7.34 -2.41 1.72
CA TYR A 112 5.97 -2.69 1.30
C TYR A 112 5.04 -2.88 2.50
N LEU A 113 5.37 -3.80 3.40
CA LEU A 113 4.54 -4.10 4.57
C LEU A 113 4.43 -2.88 5.47
N SER A 114 5.52 -2.13 5.70
CA SER A 114 5.49 -0.90 6.48
C SER A 114 4.46 0.09 5.92
N THR A 115 4.44 0.30 4.60
CA THR A 115 3.43 1.15 3.95
C THR A 115 2.00 0.66 4.21
N VAL A 116 1.74 -0.62 3.98
CA VAL A 116 0.40 -1.20 4.12
C VAL A 116 -0.08 -1.19 5.59
N MET A 117 0.82 -1.48 6.54
CA MET A 117 0.49 -1.48 7.96
C MET A 117 0.12 -0.08 8.45
N PHE A 118 0.80 0.95 7.97
CA PHE A 118 0.49 2.35 8.29
C PHE A 118 -0.81 2.85 7.67
N TYR A 119 -1.33 2.21 6.64
CA TYR A 119 -2.68 2.46 6.15
C TYR A 119 -3.74 1.66 6.93
N TRP A 120 -3.38 0.49 7.43
CA TRP A 120 -4.30 -0.37 8.16
C TRP A 120 -4.47 0.03 9.63
N TRP A 121 -3.39 0.10 10.42
CA TRP A 121 -3.47 0.24 11.88
C TRP A 121 -4.23 1.49 12.35
N PRO A 122 -4.07 2.69 11.75
CA PRO A 122 -4.80 3.87 12.18
C PRO A 122 -6.32 3.75 12.00
N LEU A 123 -6.81 2.88 11.11
CA LEU A 123 -8.25 2.59 11.01
C LEU A 123 -8.81 2.08 12.34
N GLY A 124 -8.02 1.38 13.14
CA GLY A 124 -8.44 0.87 14.45
C GLY A 124 -8.73 1.99 15.46
N LEU A 125 -8.13 3.17 15.27
CA LEU A 125 -8.40 4.36 16.06
C LEU A 125 -9.73 5.01 15.66
N LEU A 126 -10.11 4.94 14.39
CA LEU A 126 -11.36 5.50 13.85
C LEU A 126 -12.57 4.56 13.99
N SER A 127 -12.42 3.29 13.60
CA SER A 127 -13.50 2.31 13.49
C SER A 127 -12.97 0.87 13.53
N ARG A 128 -13.44 0.08 14.52
CA ARG A 128 -13.16 -1.38 14.58
C ARG A 128 -13.70 -2.11 13.35
N PRO A 129 -14.96 -1.88 12.90
CA PRO A 129 -15.46 -2.48 11.67
C PRO A 129 -14.57 -2.25 10.46
N LEU A 130 -14.17 -0.99 10.18
CA LEU A 130 -13.31 -0.69 9.02
C LEU A 130 -11.94 -1.37 9.12
N TRP A 131 -11.36 -1.44 10.32
CA TRP A 131 -10.12 -2.15 10.56
C TRP A 131 -10.22 -3.64 10.22
N PHE A 132 -11.33 -4.30 10.57
CA PHE A 132 -11.57 -5.70 10.20
C PHE A 132 -11.81 -5.89 8.70
N VAL A 133 -12.58 -4.99 8.07
CA VAL A 133 -12.77 -5.05 6.61
C VAL A 133 -11.43 -4.93 5.90
N TYR A 134 -10.58 -3.98 6.32
CA TYR A 134 -9.24 -3.83 5.76
C TYR A 134 -8.39 -5.09 5.98
N ALA A 135 -8.49 -5.74 7.15
CA ALA A 135 -7.80 -7.00 7.43
C ALA A 135 -8.16 -8.10 6.41
N VAL A 136 -9.44 -8.25 6.09
CA VAL A 136 -9.92 -9.22 5.09
C VAL A 136 -9.34 -8.88 3.71
N LEU A 137 -9.40 -7.61 3.30
CA LEU A 137 -8.82 -7.16 2.03
C LEU A 137 -7.29 -7.36 1.98
N PHE A 138 -6.60 -7.18 3.10
CA PHE A 138 -5.17 -7.44 3.23
C PHE A 138 -4.83 -8.92 3.03
N VAL A 139 -5.59 -9.82 3.65
CA VAL A 139 -5.42 -11.27 3.47
C VAL A 139 -5.65 -11.66 2.00
N ILE A 140 -6.71 -11.16 1.37
CA ILE A 140 -7.00 -11.39 -0.05
C ILE A 140 -5.83 -10.92 -0.92
N ALA A 141 -5.36 -9.69 -0.72
CA ALA A 141 -4.22 -9.14 -1.47
C ALA A 141 -2.95 -9.96 -1.27
N THR A 142 -2.70 -10.44 -0.04
CA THR A 142 -1.51 -11.23 0.29
C THR A 142 -1.53 -12.58 -0.43
N VAL A 143 -2.66 -13.29 -0.39
CA VAL A 143 -2.82 -14.57 -1.11
C VAL A 143 -2.64 -14.38 -2.61
N LEU A 144 -3.25 -13.34 -3.19
CA LEU A 144 -3.08 -13.02 -4.61
C LEU A 144 -1.62 -12.68 -4.95
N ASN A 145 -0.95 -11.88 -4.12
CA ASN A 145 0.45 -11.53 -4.34
C ASN A 145 1.35 -12.77 -4.36
N ILE A 146 1.27 -13.61 -3.33
CA ILE A 146 2.10 -14.82 -3.21
C ILE A 146 1.83 -15.81 -4.37
N THR A 147 0.56 -16.01 -4.74
CA THR A 147 0.20 -16.94 -5.82
C THR A 147 0.46 -16.39 -7.22
N SER A 148 0.83 -15.12 -7.33
CA SER A 148 1.19 -14.43 -8.58
C SER A 148 2.71 -14.33 -8.78
N HIS A 149 3.50 -15.17 -8.11
CA HIS A 149 4.96 -15.23 -8.16
C HIS A 149 5.44 -16.64 -8.46
#